data_AF-A0A7X5VJX9-F1
#
_entry.id   AF-A0A7X5VJX9-F1
#
_cell.length_a   1.000
_cell.length_b   1.000
_cell.length_c   1.000
_cell.angle_alpha   90.00
_cell.angle_beta   90.00
_cell.angle_gamma   90.00
#
_symmetry.space_group_name_H-M   'P 1'
#
loop_
_entity.id
_entity.type
_entity.pdbx_description
1 polymer ?
#
loop_
_entity_poly.entity_id
_entity_poly.type
_entity_poly.pdbx_seq_one_letter_code
_entity_poly.pdbx_strand_id
1 'polypeptide(L)'
;SADGKLEEGDIVSVDIGVLYKGYYGDSAHTFAVGEIDERSRALLRATRESLEKGIAAARVGNRVSDIGHAVQTHVEANGFSVVREFVGHGIGSSLHED
;
A
#
# COMPACT_ATOMS: atom_id res chain seq x y z
N SER A 1 17.76 4.32 14.16
CA SER A 1 17.58 4.55 15.61
C SER A 1 16.12 4.92 15.83
N ALA A 2 15.45 4.27 16.77
CA ALA A 2 14.01 4.39 17.02
C ALA A 2 13.63 5.63 17.88
N ASP A 3 14.41 6.70 17.79
CA ASP A 3 14.27 7.93 18.60
C ASP A 3 14.02 9.18 17.74
N GLY A 4 13.74 9.01 16.44
CA GLY A 4 13.43 10.12 15.54
C GLY A 4 12.03 10.66 15.83
N LYS A 5 11.94 11.91 16.27
CA LYS A 5 10.67 12.65 16.24
C LYS A 5 10.30 12.87 14.77
N LEU A 6 9.02 12.72 14.46
CA LEU A 6 8.51 13.10 13.15
C LEU A 6 8.68 14.61 12.96
N GLU A 7 9.17 15.00 11.79
CA GLU A 7 9.41 16.39 11.42
C GLU A 7 8.42 16.85 10.34
N GLU A 8 8.14 18.15 10.29
CA GLU A 8 7.31 18.71 9.23
C GLU A 8 7.94 18.45 7.86
N GLY A 9 7.14 17.92 6.93
CA GLY A 9 7.60 17.48 5.61
C GLY A 9 7.80 15.97 5.49
N ASP A 10 7.82 15.22 6.60
CA ASP A 10 7.91 13.76 6.55
C ASP A 10 6.64 13.12 5.99
N ILE A 11 6.81 11.92 5.40
CA ILE A 11 5.72 10.97 5.18
C ILE A 11 6.02 9.68 5.93
N VAL A 12 5.02 9.12 6.61
CA VAL A 12 5.17 7.95 7.48
C VAL A 12 4.10 6.91 7.21
N SER A 13 4.51 5.67 6.95
CA SER A 13 3.59 4.53 6.84
C SER A 13 3.40 3.88 8.20
N VAL A 14 2.14 3.64 8.56
CA VAL A 14 1.75 2.85 9.72
C VAL A 14 1.06 1.60 9.20
N ASP A 15 1.56 0.45 9.62
CA ASP A 15 1.06 -0.88 9.24
C ASP A 15 0.52 -1.60 10.48
N ILE A 16 -0.73 -2.06 10.42
CA ILE A 16 -1.47 -2.55 11.59
C ILE A 16 -2.08 -3.92 11.30
N GLY A 17 -1.55 -4.92 12.00
CA GLY A 17 -2.16 -6.24 12.13
C GLY A 17 -3.03 -6.36 13.38
N VAL A 18 -4.19 -7.01 13.27
CA VAL A 18 -5.10 -7.34 14.39
C VAL A 18 -5.43 -8.83 14.36
N LEU A 19 -5.27 -9.51 15.50
CA LEU A 19 -5.81 -10.85 15.69
C LEU A 19 -7.11 -10.76 16.52
N TYR A 20 -8.24 -11.05 15.89
CA TYR A 20 -9.55 -11.01 16.54
C TYR A 20 -10.31 -12.31 16.31
N LYS A 21 -10.65 -13.01 17.40
CA LYS A 21 -11.44 -14.26 17.37
C LYS A 21 -10.90 -15.31 16.37
N GLY A 22 -9.58 -15.42 16.27
CA GLY A 22 -8.93 -16.39 15.38
C GLY A 22 -8.75 -15.95 13.93
N TYR A 23 -9.06 -14.69 13.59
CA TYR A 23 -8.81 -14.12 12.28
C TYR A 23 -7.87 -12.93 12.35
N TYR A 24 -6.98 -12.85 11.35
CA TYR A 24 -6.09 -11.73 11.14
C TYR A 24 -6.74 -10.69 10.22
N GLY A 25 -6.65 -9.43 10.60
CA GLY A 25 -6.88 -8.28 9.73
C GLY A 25 -5.58 -7.50 9.58
N ASP A 26 -5.35 -6.93 8.41
CA ASP A 26 -4.13 -6.19 8.10
C ASP A 26 -4.44 -4.97 7.22
N SER A 27 -3.77 -3.86 7.51
CA SER A 27 -3.95 -2.60 6.79
C SER A 27 -2.79 -1.65 7.06
N ALA A 28 -2.22 -1.15 5.97
CA ALA A 28 -1.24 -0.07 6.00
C ALA A 28 -1.81 1.25 5.46
N HIS A 29 -1.35 2.37 6.03
CA HIS A 29 -1.64 3.70 5.51
C HIS A 29 -0.45 4.64 5.67
N THR A 30 -0.22 5.51 4.68
CA THR A 30 0.85 6.51 4.72
C THR A 30 0.27 7.89 4.98
N PHE A 31 0.82 8.57 5.99
CA PHE A 31 0.38 9.87 6.48
C PHE A 31 1.43 10.95 6.18
N ALA A 32 0.95 12.17 5.95
CA ALA A 32 1.77 13.36 5.86
C ALA A 32 1.97 13.98 7.26
N VAL A 33 3.18 14.43 7.58
CA VAL A 33 3.49 15.17 8.80
C VAL A 33 3.56 16.66 8.47
N GLY A 34 2.51 17.40 8.81
CA GLY A 34 2.39 18.81 8.43
C GLY A 34 2.28 19.01 6.92
N GLU A 35 2.87 20.09 6.41
CA GLU A 35 2.92 20.34 4.96
C GLU A 35 4.08 19.57 4.31
N ILE A 36 3.77 18.80 3.27
CA ILE A 36 4.76 18.03 2.50
C ILE A 36 5.00 18.68 1.13
N ASP A 37 6.06 18.29 0.44
CA ASP A 37 6.34 18.78 -0.91
C ASP A 37 5.37 18.20 -1.96
N GLU A 38 5.34 18.76 -3.17
CA GLU A 38 4.42 18.33 -4.22
C GLU A 38 4.71 16.92 -4.76
N ARG A 39 5.98 16.50 -4.75
CA ARG A 39 6.36 15.15 -5.19
C ARG A 39 5.87 14.11 -4.18
N SER A 40 5.98 14.41 -2.88
CA SER A 40 5.47 13.59 -1.79
C SER A 40 3.94 13.52 -1.83
N ARG A 41 3.24 14.64 -2.07
CA ARG A 41 1.79 14.62 -2.33
C ARG A 41 1.43 13.76 -3.54
N ALA A 42 2.16 13.90 -4.64
CA ALA A 42 1.93 13.09 -5.85
C ALA A 42 2.16 11.60 -5.60
N LEU A 43 3.17 11.23 -4.80
CA LEU A 43 3.44 9.85 -4.41
C LEU A 43 2.31 9.25 -3.58
N LEU A 44 1.80 9.98 -2.58
CA LEU A 44 0.68 9.53 -1.75
C LEU A 44 -0.60 9.33 -2.59
N ARG A 45 -0.90 10.28 -3.50
CA ARG A 45 -2.03 10.16 -4.44
C ARG A 45 -1.89 8.95 -5.35
N ALA A 46 -0.77 8.81 -6.05
CA ALA A 46 -0.53 7.72 -6.99
C ALA A 46 -0.58 6.35 -6.29
N THR A 47 -0.01 6.25 -5.08
CA THR A 47 -0.07 5.03 -4.26
C THR A 47 -1.53 4.69 -3.92
N ARG A 48 -2.31 5.65 -3.42
CA ARG A 48 -3.71 5.42 -3.05
C ARG A 48 -4.58 5.05 -4.26
N GLU A 49 -4.47 5.80 -5.35
CA GLU A 49 -5.22 5.52 -6.58
C GLU A 49 -4.82 4.16 -7.18
N SER A 50 -3.55 3.75 -7.07
CA SER A 50 -3.11 2.41 -7.51
C SER A 50 -3.75 1.29 -6.68
N LEU A 51 -3.88 1.47 -5.36
CA LEU A 51 -4.55 0.52 -4.47
C LEU A 51 -6.02 0.36 -4.87
N GLU A 52 -6.73 1.47 -5.08
CA GLU A 52 -8.13 1.46 -5.51
C GLU A 52 -8.31 0.74 -6.86
N LYS A 53 -7.39 0.95 -7.81
CA LYS A 53 -7.38 0.24 -9.09
C LYS A 53 -7.06 -1.24 -8.96
N GLY A 54 -6.11 -1.60 -8.11
CA GLY A 54 -5.79 -3.00 -7.79
C GLY A 54 -6.99 -3.74 -7.21
N ILE A 55 -7.69 -3.13 -6.25
CA ILE A 55 -8.93 -3.66 -5.67
C ILE A 55 -10.00 -3.81 -6.76
N ALA A 56 -10.17 -2.81 -7.63
CA ALA A 56 -11.13 -2.90 -8.73
C ALA A 56 -10.83 -4.03 -9.72
N ALA A 57 -9.56 -4.44 -9.86
CA ALA A 57 -9.13 -5.57 -10.69
C ALA A 57 -9.27 -6.94 -9.99
N ALA A 58 -9.42 -6.98 -8.67
CA ALA A 58 -9.66 -8.20 -7.89
C ALA A 58 -11.11 -8.69 -8.08
N ARG A 59 -11.37 -9.34 -9.22
CA ARG A 59 -12.69 -9.84 -9.63
C ARG A 59 -12.64 -11.32 -9.97
N VAL A 60 -13.78 -12.00 -9.81
CA VAL A 60 -13.96 -13.39 -10.26
C VAL A 60 -13.63 -13.49 -11.76
N GLY A 61 -12.74 -14.43 -12.11
CA GLY A 61 -12.28 -14.65 -13.49
C GLY A 61 -10.96 -13.96 -13.84
N ASN A 62 -10.51 -12.98 -13.05
CA ASN A 62 -9.19 -12.37 -13.21
C ASN A 62 -8.10 -13.18 -12.51
N ARG A 63 -6.85 -12.91 -12.88
CA ARG A 63 -5.64 -13.44 -12.26
C ARG A 63 -5.06 -12.43 -11.27
N VAL A 64 -4.28 -12.91 -10.30
CA VAL A 64 -3.51 -12.03 -9.38
C VAL A 64 -2.59 -11.08 -10.16
N SER A 65 -2.03 -11.52 -11.30
CA SER A 65 -1.22 -10.67 -12.17
C SER A 65 -1.97 -9.45 -12.71
N ASP A 66 -3.30 -9.51 -12.83
CA ASP A 66 -4.10 -8.37 -13.32
C ASP A 66 -4.16 -7.25 -12.28
N ILE A 67 -4.10 -7.60 -10.99
CA ILE A 67 -3.98 -6.63 -9.88
C ILE A 67 -2.62 -5.92 -9.99
N GLY A 68 -1.53 -6.69 -10.11
CA GLY A 68 -0.18 -6.13 -10.28
C GLY A 68 -0.06 -5.25 -11.52
N HIS A 69 -0.66 -5.67 -12.64
CA HIS A 69 -0.70 -4.88 -13.87
C HIS A 69 -1.45 -3.55 -13.69
N ALA A 70 -2.60 -3.55 -13.00
CA ALA A 70 -3.37 -2.34 -12.74
C ALA A 70 -2.59 -1.34 -11.86
N VAL A 71 -1.93 -1.83 -10.81
CA VAL A 71 -1.06 -1.03 -9.93
C VAL A 71 0.11 -0.45 -10.73
N GLN A 72 0.90 -1.31 -11.39
CA GLN A 72 2.11 -0.89 -12.11
C GLN A 72 1.79 0.13 -13.21
N THR A 73 0.76 -0.14 -14.02
CA THR A 73 0.34 0.78 -15.10
C THR A 73 0.01 2.17 -14.58
N HIS A 74 -0.65 2.27 -13.42
CA HIS A 74 -0.99 3.57 -12.86
C HIS A 74 0.22 4.29 -12.23
N VAL A 75 1.05 3.56 -11.49
CA VAL A 75 2.23 4.13 -10.81
C VAL A 75 3.26 4.62 -11.83
N GLU A 76 3.54 3.84 -12.88
CA GLU A 76 4.50 4.21 -13.93
C GLU A 76 4.00 5.39 -14.77
N ALA A 77 2.70 5.47 -15.06
CA ALA A 77 2.11 6.63 -15.74
C ALA A 77 2.21 7.94 -14.94
N ASN A 78 2.40 7.86 -13.62
CA ASN A 78 2.62 9.00 -12.73
C ASN A 78 4.11 9.27 -12.43
N GLY A 79 5.04 8.57 -13.11
CA GLY A 79 6.48 8.80 -12.96
C GLY A 79 7.10 8.14 -11.72
N PHE A 80 6.43 7.15 -11.13
CA PHE A 80 6.93 6.36 -10.01
C PHE A 80 7.22 4.91 -10.44
N SER A 81 7.81 4.11 -9.54
CA SER A 81 8.09 2.69 -9.78
C SER A 81 7.50 1.81 -8.67
N VAL A 82 7.32 0.52 -8.98
CA VAL A 82 6.83 -0.48 -8.04
C VAL A 82 8.01 -1.21 -7.38
N VAL A 83 7.98 -1.36 -6.07
CA VAL A 83 8.92 -2.19 -5.30
C VAL A 83 8.64 -3.66 -5.62
N ARG A 84 9.69 -4.46 -5.93
CA ARG A 84 9.53 -5.84 -6.43
C ARG A 84 9.85 -6.91 -5.39
N GLU A 85 10.53 -6.51 -4.33
CA GLU A 85 11.01 -7.35 -3.25
C GLU A 85 9.90 -7.71 -2.23
N PHE A 86 8.78 -6.97 -2.24
CA PHE A 86 7.64 -7.19 -1.36
C PHE A 86 6.35 -7.37 -2.19
N VAL A 87 5.46 -8.23 -1.72
CA VAL A 87 4.19 -8.57 -2.35
C VAL A 87 3.07 -8.57 -1.32
N GLY A 88 1.82 -8.46 -1.80
CA GLY A 88 0.66 -8.79 -0.97
C GLY A 88 0.58 -10.30 -0.70
N HIS A 89 -0.27 -10.68 0.25
CA HIS A 89 -0.43 -12.08 0.68
C HIS A 89 -1.90 -12.40 0.95
N GLY A 90 -2.24 -13.69 0.97
CA GLY A 90 -3.49 -14.16 1.55
C GLY A 90 -3.51 -13.89 3.06
N ILE A 91 -4.68 -13.60 3.60
CA ILE A 91 -4.88 -13.37 5.04
C ILE A 91 -6.23 -13.94 5.47
N GLY A 92 -6.26 -14.54 6.65
CA GLY A 92 -7.47 -15.16 7.18
C GLY A 92 -7.24 -15.72 8.57
N SER A 93 -7.08 -17.03 8.65
CA SER A 93 -6.76 -17.78 9.87
C SER A 93 -5.27 -17.75 10.22
N SER A 94 -4.42 -17.48 9.23
CA SER A 94 -2.98 -17.25 9.37
C SER A 94 -2.60 -15.85 8.84
N LEU A 95 -1.48 -15.31 9.33
CA LEU A 95 -1.01 -13.98 8.91
C LEU A 95 -0.61 -13.94 7.43
N HIS A 96 -0.02 -15.04 6.94
CA HIS A 96 0.27 -15.26 5.52
C HIS A 96 -0.35 -16.59 5.09
N GLU A 97 -1.21 -16.54 4.07
CA GLU A 97 -1.84 -17.69 3.42
C GLU A 97 -1.47 -17.71 1.92
N ASP A 98 -1.43 -18.91 1.32
CA ASP A 98 -1.12 -19.15 -0.10
C ASP A 98 -2.35 -18.99 -1.02
#